data_AF-A0A7S2DSY3-F1
#
_entry.id   AF-A0A7S2DSY3-F1
#
_cell.length_a   1.000
_cell.length_b   1.000
_cell.length_c   1.000
_cell.angle_alpha   90.00
_cell.angle_beta   90.00
_cell.angle_gamma   90.00
#
_symmetry.space_group_name_H-M   'P 1'
#
loop_
_entity.id
_entity.type
_entity.pdbx_description
1 polymer ?
#
loop_
_entity_poly.entity_id
_entity_poly.type
_entity_poly.pdbx_seq_one_letter_code
_entity_poly.pdbx_strand_id
1 'polypeptide(L)'
;GPDVTDYWRTEAALQADLAGPSTVKVQLQTSRGPISLQVVPAWAPLGAQRFLELVEDGFFSDLAVYRAIPDCLVQFGIVQETDPRCHKYSDLEDDPLIGVPFEDGS
;
A
#
# COMPACT_ATOMS: atom_id res chain seq x y z
N GLY A 1 -8.13 -5.65 -29.83
CA GLY A 1 -7.79 -6.59 -28.74
C GLY A 1 -8.87 -6.51 -27.69
N PRO A 2 -8.95 -7.43 -26.72
CA PRO A 2 -9.80 -7.21 -25.55
C PRO A 2 -9.40 -5.88 -24.91
N ASP A 3 -10.41 -5.14 -24.42
CA ASP A 3 -10.18 -3.90 -23.70
C ASP A 3 -9.50 -4.25 -22.37
N VAL A 4 -8.50 -3.48 -21.96
CA VAL A 4 -7.81 -3.71 -20.68
C VAL A 4 -8.78 -3.66 -19.51
N THR A 5 -9.95 -3.04 -19.72
CA THR A 5 -11.01 -2.96 -18.74
C THR A 5 -11.74 -4.26 -18.44
N ASP A 6 -11.66 -5.26 -19.32
CA ASP A 6 -12.29 -6.57 -19.12
C ASP A 6 -11.65 -7.37 -17.96
N TYR A 7 -10.48 -6.91 -17.48
CA TYR A 7 -9.75 -7.51 -16.35
C TYR A 7 -9.96 -6.76 -15.03
N TRP A 8 -10.61 -5.59 -15.02
CA TRP A 8 -10.89 -4.88 -13.77
C TRP A 8 -12.04 -5.52 -13.01
N ARG A 9 -11.92 -5.56 -11.69
CA ARG A 9 -13.03 -5.81 -10.79
C ARG A 9 -14.12 -4.78 -11.03
N THR A 10 -15.37 -5.20 -10.93
CA THR A 10 -16.49 -4.27 -10.93
C THR A 10 -16.47 -3.44 -9.66
N GLU A 11 -17.08 -2.25 -9.69
CA GLU A 11 -17.26 -1.40 -8.50
C GLU A 11 -17.87 -2.19 -7.32
N ALA A 12 -18.92 -2.99 -7.60
CA ALA A 12 -19.55 -3.81 -6.58
C ALA A 12 -18.60 -4.85 -5.96
N ALA A 13 -17.68 -5.42 -6.75
CA ALA A 13 -16.68 -6.34 -6.26
C ALA A 13 -15.61 -5.63 -5.41
N LEU A 14 -15.15 -4.44 -5.84
CA LEU A 14 -14.22 -3.62 -5.05
C LEU A 14 -14.81 -3.24 -3.70
N GLN A 15 -16.06 -2.77 -3.67
CA GLN A 15 -16.75 -2.44 -2.42
C GLN A 15 -16.96 -3.67 -1.52
N ALA A 16 -17.24 -4.83 -2.10
CA ALA A 16 -17.36 -6.07 -1.35
C ALA A 16 -16.03 -6.50 -0.71
N ASP A 17 -14.91 -6.34 -1.42
CA ASP A 17 -13.59 -6.62 -0.87
C ASP A 17 -13.22 -5.64 0.26
N LEU A 18 -13.45 -4.34 0.06
CA LEU A 18 -13.18 -3.30 1.06
C LEU A 18 -14.01 -3.50 2.34
N ALA A 19 -15.26 -3.94 2.20
CA ALA A 19 -16.13 -4.32 3.32
C ALA A 19 -15.84 -5.72 3.89
N GLY A 20 -14.93 -6.47 3.27
CA GLY A 20 -14.59 -7.84 3.62
C GLY A 20 -13.93 -7.97 5.00
N PRO A 21 -14.06 -9.14 5.66
CA PRO A 21 -13.54 -9.35 7.01
C PRO A 21 -12.01 -9.41 7.08
N SER A 22 -11.33 -9.61 5.95
CA SER A 22 -9.86 -9.64 5.87
C SER A 22 -9.25 -8.25 5.66
N THR A 23 -10.06 -7.21 5.46
CA THR A 23 -9.55 -5.85 5.27
C THR A 23 -9.04 -5.27 6.58
N VAL A 24 -7.78 -4.81 6.55
CA VAL A 24 -7.09 -4.26 7.71
C VAL A 24 -7.04 -2.74 7.59
N LYS A 25 -7.37 -2.03 8.66
CA LYS A 25 -7.25 -0.57 8.74
C LYS A 25 -5.93 -0.21 9.40
N VAL A 26 -5.12 0.56 8.69
CA VAL A 26 -3.86 1.12 9.20
C VAL A 26 -3.99 2.63 9.27
N GLN A 27 -3.50 3.24 10.34
CA GLN A 27 -3.49 4.70 10.48
C GLN A 27 -2.06 5.21 10.63
N LEU A 28 -1.65 6.08 9.70
CA LEU A 28 -0.36 6.75 9.74
C LEU A 28 -0.56 8.06 10.49
N GLN A 29 0.13 8.22 11.61
CA GLN A 29 0.21 9.50 12.31
C GLN A 29 1.27 10.36 11.63
N THR A 30 0.86 11.50 11.07
CA THR A 30 1.79 12.42 10.40
C THR A 30 1.77 13.79 11.06
N SER A 31 2.79 14.59 10.82
CA SER A 31 2.87 15.98 11.29
C SER A 31 1.80 16.91 10.70
N ARG A 32 1.07 16.47 9.66
CA ARG A 32 -0.01 17.21 9.00
C ARG A 32 -1.39 16.59 9.22
N GLY A 33 -1.50 15.63 10.14
CA GLY A 33 -2.74 14.92 10.45
C GLY A 33 -2.69 13.44 10.08
N PRO A 34 -3.67 12.64 10.55
CA PRO A 34 -3.68 11.21 10.29
C PRO A 34 -4.06 10.88 8.84
N ILE A 35 -3.45 9.84 8.28
CA ILE A 35 -3.88 9.21 7.02
C ILE A 35 -4.38 7.81 7.34
N SER A 36 -5.58 7.46 6.88
CA SER A 36 -6.16 6.13 7.07
C SER A 36 -6.07 5.33 5.78
N LEU A 37 -5.50 4.13 5.87
CA LEU A 37 -5.39 3.17 4.78
C LEU A 37 -6.30 1.97 5.06
N GLN A 38 -6.93 1.45 4.01
CA GLN A 38 -7.55 0.13 4.01
C GLN A 38 -6.68 -0.78 3.17
N VAL A 39 -6.15 -1.82 3.82
CA VAL A 39 -5.30 -2.83 3.18
C VAL A 39 -6.18 -4.05 2.96
N VAL A 40 -6.33 -4.44 1.70
CA VAL A 40 -7.09 -5.64 1.30
C VAL A 40 -6.07 -6.70 0.88
N PRO A 41 -5.75 -7.70 1.73
CA PRO A 41 -4.71 -8.69 1.40
C PRO A 41 -4.99 -9.47 0.11
N ALA A 42 -6.25 -9.64 -0.27
CA ALA A 42 -6.62 -10.32 -1.52
C ALA A 42 -6.19 -9.57 -2.79
N TRP A 43 -5.89 -8.28 -2.71
CA TRP A 43 -5.46 -7.46 -3.86
C TRP A 43 -3.97 -7.58 -4.16
N ALA A 44 -3.15 -7.81 -3.12
CA ALA A 44 -1.71 -7.98 -3.21
C ALA A 44 -1.23 -8.81 -2.00
N PRO A 45 -1.37 -10.15 -2.01
CA PRO A 45 -1.09 -10.99 -0.84
C PRO A 45 0.31 -10.81 -0.25
N LEU A 46 1.34 -10.76 -1.11
CA LEU A 46 2.73 -10.63 -0.68
C LEU A 46 3.02 -9.22 -0.16
N GLY A 47 2.61 -8.20 -0.92
CA GLY A 47 2.80 -6.80 -0.58
C GLY A 47 2.03 -6.39 0.67
N ALA A 48 0.78 -6.82 0.80
CA ALA A 48 -0.04 -6.55 1.99
C ALA A 48 0.53 -7.22 3.23
N GLN A 49 0.94 -8.48 3.13
CA GLN A 49 1.60 -9.16 4.25
C GLN A 49 2.86 -8.40 4.67
N ARG A 50 3.76 -8.10 3.73
CA ARG A 50 5.00 -7.36 4.04
C ARG A 50 4.73 -5.98 4.62
N PHE A 51 3.76 -5.26 4.08
CA PHE A 51 3.38 -3.94 4.58
C PHE A 51 2.90 -4.01 6.04
N LEU A 52 2.02 -4.97 6.35
CA LEU A 52 1.51 -5.14 7.72
C LEU A 52 2.61 -5.59 8.69
N GLU A 53 3.52 -6.48 8.27
CA GLU A 53 4.71 -6.85 9.06
C GLU A 53 5.58 -5.62 9.38
N LEU A 54 5.83 -4.74 8.40
CA LEU A 54 6.58 -3.50 8.60
C LEU A 54 5.86 -2.52 9.55
N VAL A 55 4.53 -2.47 9.50
CA VAL A 55 3.72 -1.65 10.42
C VAL A 55 3.84 -2.19 11.85
N GLU A 56 3.67 -3.50 12.05
CA GLU A 56 3.76 -4.15 13.37
C GLU A 56 5.17 -4.03 13.97
N ASP A 57 6.21 -4.11 13.14
CA ASP A 57 7.60 -3.93 13.53
C ASP A 57 7.98 -2.46 13.80
N GLY A 58 7.05 -1.52 13.60
CA GLY A 58 7.29 -0.09 13.80
C GLY A 58 8.26 0.52 12.78
N PHE A 59 8.49 -0.14 11.63
CA PHE A 59 9.47 0.29 10.63
C PHE A 59 9.22 1.71 10.15
N PHE A 60 7.94 2.10 9.99
CA PHE A 60 7.55 3.41 9.48
C PHE A 60 7.62 4.55 10.52
N SER A 61 8.04 4.25 11.76
CA SER A 61 8.17 5.26 12.82
C SER A 61 9.27 6.25 12.48
N ASP A 62 8.96 7.54 12.68
CA ASP A 62 9.84 8.69 12.47
C ASP A 62 10.47 8.78 11.07
N LEU A 63 9.69 8.40 10.03
CA LEU A 63 10.09 8.56 8.62
C LEU A 63 9.43 9.76 7.96
N ALA A 64 10.19 10.41 7.07
CA ALA A 64 9.68 11.51 6.26
C ALA A 64 8.97 11.01 5.00
N VAL A 65 7.95 11.74 4.56
CA VAL A 65 7.51 11.74 3.16
C VAL A 65 8.58 12.51 2.39
N TYR A 66 9.41 11.81 1.62
CA TYR A 66 10.60 12.40 0.99
C TYR A 66 10.35 12.87 -0.43
N ARG A 67 9.26 12.42 -1.06
CA ARG A 67 8.88 12.82 -2.42
C ARG A 67 7.38 13.07 -2.49
N ALA A 68 7.01 14.22 -3.04
CA ALA A 68 5.64 14.57 -3.33
C ALA A 68 5.57 15.15 -4.75
N ILE A 69 4.74 14.54 -5.60
CA ILE A 69 4.45 15.00 -6.96
C ILE A 69 2.97 15.38 -6.96
N PRO A 70 2.65 16.68 -7.14
CA PRO A 70 1.26 17.13 -7.28
C PRO A 70 0.51 16.31 -8.33
N ASP A 71 -0.76 16.02 -8.07
CA ASP A 71 -1.68 15.30 -8.98
C ASP A 71 -1.18 13.91 -9.40
N CYS A 72 -0.32 13.28 -8.57
CA CYS A 72 0.27 11.98 -8.86
C CYS A 72 0.43 11.13 -7.60
N LEU A 73 1.51 11.34 -6.83
CA LEU A 73 1.82 10.49 -5.68
C LEU A 73 2.62 11.21 -4.60
N VAL A 74 2.55 10.64 -3.40
CA VAL A 74 3.50 10.86 -2.31
C VAL A 74 4.24 9.56 -2.02
N GLN A 75 5.52 9.65 -1.66
CA GLN A 75 6.38 8.50 -1.41
C GLN A 75 7.09 8.63 -0.06
N PHE A 76 7.08 7.55 0.71
CA PHE A 76 7.71 7.40 2.03
C PHE A 76 8.24 5.97 2.21
N GLY A 77 8.80 5.65 3.38
CA GLY A 77 9.22 4.27 3.70
C GLY A 77 10.66 3.92 3.32
N ILE A 78 11.54 4.90 3.13
CA ILE A 78 12.98 4.69 2.96
C ILE A 78 13.72 5.10 4.24
N VAL A 79 14.72 4.31 4.62
CA VAL A 79 15.69 4.60 5.68
C VAL A 79 17.09 4.81 5.09
N GLN A 80 17.98 5.45 5.83
CA GLN A 80 19.37 5.60 5.42
C GLN A 80 20.12 4.27 5.54
N GLU A 81 21.18 4.07 4.75
CA GLU A 81 22.03 2.86 4.80
C GLU A 81 22.61 2.57 6.20
N THR A 82 22.81 3.60 7.01
CA THR A 82 23.32 3.46 8.39
C THR A 82 22.24 2.99 9.39
N ASP A 83 20.98 2.99 8.98
CA ASP A 83 19.87 2.56 9.83
C ASP A 83 19.81 1.02 9.89
N PRO A 84 19.72 0.40 11.08
CA PRO A 84 19.69 -1.06 11.22
C PRO A 84 18.51 -1.71 10.48
N ARG A 85 17.45 -0.95 10.18
CA ARG A 85 16.29 -1.44 9.41
C ARG A 85 16.60 -1.66 7.93
N CYS A 86 17.63 -1.00 7.38
CA CYS A 86 17.90 -0.93 5.93
C CYS A 86 18.08 -2.31 5.26
N HIS A 87 18.64 -3.28 5.99
CA HIS A 87 18.88 -4.64 5.47
C HIS A 87 18.07 -5.71 6.22
N LYS A 88 17.04 -5.32 6.99
CA LYS A 88 16.26 -6.25 7.80
C LYS A 88 15.33 -7.12 6.94
N TYR A 89 14.87 -6.62 5.80
CA TYR A 89 13.91 -7.29 4.93
C TYR A 89 14.52 -7.56 3.56
N SER A 90 14.22 -8.74 3.00
CA SER A 90 14.63 -9.08 1.63
C SER A 90 13.73 -8.40 0.60
N ASP A 91 14.21 -8.36 -0.64
CA ASP A 91 13.39 -8.05 -1.80
C ASP A 91 12.14 -8.96 -1.85
N LEU A 92 11.09 -8.45 -2.47
CA LEU A 92 9.79 -9.10 -2.59
C LEU A 92 9.49 -9.35 -4.07
N GLU A 93 8.93 -10.52 -4.39
CA GLU A 93 8.41 -10.81 -5.73
C GLU A 93 7.14 -10.02 -6.01
N ASP A 94 6.85 -9.75 -7.28
CA ASP A 94 5.63 -9.06 -7.70
C ASP A 94 4.38 -9.93 -7.41
N ASP A 95 3.35 -9.30 -6.85
CA ASP A 95 2.04 -9.91 -6.71
C ASP A 95 1.36 -10.13 -8.08
N PRO A 96 0.49 -11.14 -8.21
CA PRO A 96 -0.30 -11.33 -9.43
C PRO A 96 -1.22 -10.13 -9.69
N LEU A 97 -1.53 -9.88 -10.96
CA LEU A 97 -2.51 -8.86 -11.34
C LEU A 97 -3.94 -9.35 -10.99
N ILE A 98 -4.55 -8.74 -9.98
CA ILE A 98 -5.89 -9.10 -9.46
C ILE A 98 -7.01 -8.16 -9.97
N GLY A 99 -6.71 -7.28 -10.92
CA GLY A 99 -7.72 -6.44 -11.56
C GLY A 99 -8.24 -5.30 -10.67
N VAL A 100 -7.40 -4.72 -9.82
CA VAL A 100 -7.78 -3.56 -9.00
C VAL A 100 -7.34 -2.27 -9.70
N PRO A 101 -8.27 -1.39 -10.12
CA PRO A 101 -7.93 -0.19 -10.87
C PRO A 101 -7.04 0.76 -10.07
N PHE A 102 -6.14 1.44 -10.78
CA PHE A 102 -5.42 2.59 -10.24
C PHE A 102 -6.18 3.84 -10.67
N GLU A 103 -6.51 4.69 -9.68
CA GLU A 103 -7.08 6.01 -9.93
C GLU A 103 -5.97 7.05 -9.81
N ASP A 104 -5.88 7.96 -10.78
CA ASP A 104 -4.95 9.08 -10.71
C ASP A 104 -5.28 9.97 -9.50
N GLY A 105 -4.24 10.54 -8.88
CA GLY A 105 -4.40 11.44 -7.74
C GLY A 105 -5.25 12.66 -8.11
N SER A 106 -6.26 12.96 -7.27
CA SER A 106 -7.19 14.08 -7.40
C SER A 106 -6.83 15.30 -6.57
#